data_AF-A0A7N0ULL7-F1
#
_entry.id   AF-A0A7N0ULL7-F1
#
_cell.length_a   1.000
_cell.length_b   1.000
_cell.length_c   1.000
_cell.angle_alpha   90.00
_cell.angle_beta   90.00
_cell.angle_gamma   90.00
#
_symmetry.space_group_name_H-M   'P 1'
#
loop_
_entity.id
_entity.type
_entity.pdbx_description
1 polymer ?
#
loop_
_entity_poly.entity_id
_entity_poly.type
_entity_poly.pdbx_seq_one_letter_code
_entity_poly.pdbx_strand_id
1 'polypeptide(L)'
;MHFRDSRRLGQEGICLFKFEGINSFICLLKVRIGQGLVHLGKGLLTLNPYHSDRFLLSPTALAGIVAVLHTCLDMKAIILGKYHYVLYLLVLAMQPRMLLTVDENLKPLPVPVRVGQAVDVVGQAGRPKTITGFQTHTTPVLLAAGDRAELATEKYIPLSPILEGFVILKENPDYGEDN
;
A
#
# COMPACT_ATOMS: atom_id res chain seq x y z
N MET A 1 -26.93 37.16 -6.07
CA MET A 1 -28.17 36.38 -6.24
C MET A 1 -28.72 36.69 -7.62
N HIS A 2 -28.33 35.91 -8.63
CA HIS A 2 -28.97 35.94 -9.94
C HIS A 2 -28.87 34.54 -10.54
N PHE A 3 -29.97 33.81 -10.41
CA PHE A 3 -30.21 32.49 -10.99
C PHE A 3 -30.71 32.71 -12.42
N ARG A 4 -30.13 32.05 -13.43
CA ARG A 4 -30.82 31.82 -14.70
C ARG A 4 -30.47 30.45 -15.29
N ASP A 5 -31.50 29.62 -15.19
CA ASP A 5 -32.00 28.61 -16.11
C ASP A 5 -31.24 27.27 -16.28
N SER A 6 -31.71 26.32 -15.46
CA SER A 6 -31.64 24.88 -15.67
C SER A 6 -32.45 24.46 -16.89
N ARG A 7 -31.82 24.15 -18.02
CA ARG A 7 -32.37 23.22 -19.02
C ARG A 7 -31.25 22.57 -19.86
N ARG A 8 -30.60 21.58 -19.26
CA ARG A 8 -30.03 20.40 -19.93
C ARG A 8 -29.67 19.35 -18.87
N LEU A 9 -30.69 18.68 -18.37
CA LEU A 9 -30.55 17.39 -17.68
C LEU A 9 -30.32 16.33 -18.76
N GLY A 10 -29.12 15.76 -18.80
CA GLY A 10 -28.80 14.65 -19.71
C GLY A 10 -27.31 14.40 -19.81
N GLN A 11 -26.82 13.52 -18.93
CA GLN A 11 -25.57 12.75 -19.00
C GLN A 11 -24.24 13.44 -18.64
N GLU A 12 -23.44 12.67 -17.89
CA GLU A 12 -22.04 12.89 -17.49
C GLU A 12 -21.77 13.96 -16.41
N GLY A 13 -21.92 13.53 -15.16
CA GLY A 13 -21.53 14.23 -13.95
C GLY A 13 -20.01 14.32 -13.76
N ILE A 14 -19.33 15.06 -14.62
CA ILE A 14 -18.02 15.63 -14.31
C ILE A 14 -18.28 17.12 -14.12
N CYS A 15 -18.36 17.54 -12.86
CA CYS A 15 -18.33 18.94 -12.49
C CYS A 15 -16.99 19.50 -13.00
N LEU A 16 -17.00 20.00 -14.23
CA LEU A 16 -15.91 20.71 -14.87
C LEU A 16 -15.63 21.91 -13.95
N PHE A 17 -14.64 21.76 -13.08
CA PHE A 17 -14.10 22.87 -12.30
C PHE A 17 -13.71 23.92 -13.32
N LYS A 18 -14.52 24.98 -13.43
CA LYS A 18 -14.33 26.06 -14.38
C LYS A 18 -13.02 26.75 -14.01
N PHE A 19 -11.95 26.34 -14.69
CA PHE A 19 -10.60 26.82 -14.48
C PHE A 19 -10.44 28.15 -15.22
N GLU A 20 -11.17 29.17 -14.77
CA GLU A 20 -10.95 30.55 -15.20
C GLU A 20 -9.66 31.06 -14.54
N GLY A 21 -8.62 31.25 -15.37
CA GLY A 21 -7.55 32.21 -15.10
C GLY A 21 -6.46 31.84 -14.09
N ILE A 22 -6.06 30.56 -13.97
CA ILE A 22 -4.96 30.15 -13.10
C ILE A 22 -3.73 29.80 -13.95
N ASN A 23 -2.63 30.52 -13.75
CA ASN A 23 -1.30 30.33 -14.38
C ASN A 23 -1.01 28.85 -14.73
N SER A 24 -0.71 28.57 -16.00
CA SER A 24 -0.52 27.21 -16.55
C SER A 24 0.42 26.32 -15.71
N PHE A 25 1.42 26.91 -15.06
CA PHE A 25 2.38 26.22 -14.18
C PHE A 25 1.72 25.54 -12.96
N ILE A 26 0.69 26.16 -12.38
CA ILE A 26 -0.03 25.66 -11.20
C ILE A 26 -0.82 24.40 -11.55
N CYS A 27 -1.40 24.40 -12.76
CA CYS A 27 -2.19 23.28 -13.26
C CYS A 27 -1.28 22.06 -13.49
N LEU A 28 -0.10 22.28 -14.08
CA LEU A 28 0.89 21.23 -14.31
C LEU A 28 1.42 20.60 -13.02
N LEU A 29 1.70 21.39 -11.98
CA LEU A 29 2.17 20.88 -10.69
C LEU A 29 1.11 19.98 -10.03
N LYS A 30 -0.16 20.39 -10.03
CA LYS A 30 -1.28 19.61 -9.48
C LYS A 30 -1.44 18.27 -10.18
N VAL A 31 -1.42 18.27 -11.51
CA VAL A 31 -1.54 17.04 -12.30
C VAL A 31 -0.36 16.11 -12.03
N ARG A 32 0.86 16.62 -11.90
CA ARG A 32 2.06 15.80 -11.62
C ARG A 32 2.04 15.17 -10.23
N ILE A 33 1.55 15.90 -9.22
CA ILE A 33 1.35 15.36 -7.86
C ILE A 33 0.27 14.27 -7.88
N GLY A 34 -0.87 14.53 -8.55
CA GLY A 34 -1.93 13.54 -8.71
C GLY A 34 -1.47 12.28 -9.44
N GLN A 35 -0.72 12.44 -10.54
CA GLN A 35 -0.09 11.32 -11.24
C GLN A 35 0.86 10.56 -10.33
N GLY A 36 1.77 11.22 -9.61
CA GLY A 36 2.69 10.57 -8.67
C GLY A 36 1.95 9.72 -7.63
N LEU A 37 0.86 10.24 -7.07
CA LEU A 37 0.05 9.54 -6.08
C LEU A 37 -0.69 8.31 -6.66
N VAL A 38 -1.19 8.40 -7.90
CA VAL A 38 -1.83 7.27 -8.59
C VAL A 38 -0.83 6.18 -8.96
N HIS A 39 0.37 6.56 -9.42
CA HIS A 39 1.44 5.60 -9.71
C HIS A 39 1.96 4.93 -8.43
N LEU A 40 1.97 5.64 -7.31
CA LEU A 40 2.21 5.05 -6.00
C LEU A 40 1.18 3.95 -5.73
N GLY A 41 -0.12 4.25 -5.77
CA GLY A 41 -1.18 3.28 -5.48
C GLY A 41 -1.24 2.04 -6.38
N LYS A 42 -0.72 2.13 -7.62
CA LYS A 42 -0.60 0.97 -8.54
C LYS A 42 0.73 0.23 -8.41
N GLY A 43 1.74 0.88 -7.86
CA GLY A 43 3.11 0.38 -7.78
C GLY A 43 3.36 -0.48 -6.54
N LEU A 44 4.64 -0.50 -6.14
CA LEU A 44 5.10 -1.26 -4.98
C LEU A 44 4.84 -0.56 -3.65
N LEU A 45 4.46 0.72 -3.65
CA LEU A 45 4.31 1.54 -2.45
C LEU A 45 2.83 1.80 -2.15
N THR A 46 2.45 1.74 -0.88
CA THR A 46 1.11 2.10 -0.42
C THR A 46 1.18 3.14 0.69
N LEU A 47 0.10 3.90 0.85
CA LEU A 47 -0.06 4.80 1.98
C LEU A 47 -0.89 4.09 3.04
N ASN A 48 -0.23 3.66 4.11
CA ASN A 48 -0.90 3.02 5.24
C ASN A 48 -0.24 3.49 6.55
N PRO A 49 -0.98 4.16 7.45
CA PRO A 49 -0.45 4.52 8.77
C PRO A 49 -0.36 3.32 9.72
N TYR A 50 -0.98 2.20 9.35
CA TYR A 50 -0.92 0.96 10.10
C TYR A 50 0.24 0.09 9.65
N HIS A 51 0.86 -0.57 10.61
CA HIS A 51 1.97 -1.50 10.44
C HIS A 51 1.63 -2.86 11.06
N SER A 52 2.30 -3.92 10.59
CA SER A 52 2.18 -5.29 11.12
C SER A 52 0.74 -5.82 11.06
N ASP A 53 0.24 -6.18 9.88
CA ASP A 53 -1.11 -6.75 9.70
C ASP A 53 -2.23 -5.87 10.31
N ARG A 54 -2.05 -4.54 10.25
CA ARG A 54 -2.96 -3.55 10.84
C ARG A 54 -3.06 -3.55 12.36
N PHE A 55 -2.14 -4.20 13.05
CA PHE A 55 -2.13 -4.27 14.52
C PHE A 55 -1.63 -2.98 15.18
N LEU A 56 -0.59 -2.34 14.61
CA LEU A 56 0.03 -1.16 15.21
C LEU A 56 -0.23 0.09 14.37
N LEU A 57 -0.85 1.10 14.99
CA LEU A 57 -0.97 2.43 14.38
C LEU A 57 0.25 3.26 14.71
N SER A 58 0.96 3.74 13.69
CA SER A 58 2.08 4.66 13.90
C SER A 58 1.57 6.11 13.97
N PRO A 59 1.77 6.82 15.10
CA PRO A 59 1.26 8.18 15.27
C PRO A 59 1.93 9.18 14.33
N THR A 60 3.19 8.91 13.95
CA THR A 60 3.98 9.74 13.02
C THR A 60 3.47 9.68 11.59
N ALA A 61 3.13 8.48 11.08
CA ALA A 61 2.55 8.34 9.75
C ALA A 61 1.16 8.99 9.67
N LEU A 62 0.35 8.82 10.73
CA LEU A 62 -0.96 9.46 10.81
C LEU A 62 -0.84 10.98 10.83
N ALA A 63 0.07 11.54 11.64
CA ALA A 63 0.35 12.97 11.65
C ALA A 63 0.81 13.49 10.28
N GLY A 64 1.64 12.72 9.56
CA GLY A 64 2.07 13.05 8.20
C GLY A 64 0.91 13.12 7.20
N ILE A 65 -0.01 12.15 7.23
CA ILE A 65 -1.21 12.15 6.38
C ILE A 65 -2.12 13.34 6.73
N VAL A 66 -2.38 13.58 8.02
CA VAL A 66 -3.24 14.69 8.48
C VAL A 66 -2.64 16.05 8.11
N ALA A 67 -1.33 16.22 8.23
CA ALA A 67 -0.64 17.44 7.83
C ALA A 67 -0.80 17.69 6.32
N VAL A 68 -0.62 16.66 5.48
CA VAL A 68 -0.82 16.78 4.03
C VAL A 68 -2.28 17.10 3.69
N LEU A 69 -3.25 16.43 4.33
CA LEU A 69 -4.67 16.73 4.14
C LEU A 69 -5.02 18.17 4.51
N HIS A 70 -4.47 18.68 5.61
CA HIS A 70 -4.67 20.08 6.01
C HIS A 70 -4.07 21.04 4.97
N THR A 71 -2.90 20.73 4.44
CA THR A 71 -2.24 21.57 3.42
C THR A 71 -2.93 21.54 2.05
N CYS A 72 -3.67 20.47 1.75
CA CYS A 72 -4.50 20.38 0.54
C CYS A 72 -5.70 21.34 0.55
N LEU A 73 -6.18 21.76 1.73
CA LEU A 73 -7.26 22.74 1.85
C LEU A 73 -6.82 24.15 1.41
N ASP A 74 -5.58 24.53 1.72
CA ASP A 74 -4.96 25.79 1.25
C ASP A 74 -3.78 25.53 0.30
N MET A 75 -4.09 24.86 -0.81
CA MET A 75 -3.10 24.51 -1.83
C MET A 75 -2.49 25.73 -2.54
N LYS A 76 -3.21 26.87 -2.58
CA LYS A 76 -2.74 28.08 -3.27
C LYS A 76 -1.62 28.77 -2.49
N ALA A 77 -1.73 28.86 -1.16
CA ALA A 77 -0.72 29.54 -0.35
C ALA A 77 0.46 28.62 0.02
N ILE A 78 0.20 27.35 0.32
CA ILE A 78 1.22 26.46 0.92
C ILE A 78 2.00 25.70 -0.15
N ILE A 79 1.30 24.97 -1.04
CA ILE A 79 1.93 24.09 -2.03
C ILE A 79 2.55 24.87 -3.19
N LEU A 80 1.99 26.02 -3.55
CA LEU A 80 2.49 26.86 -4.63
C LEU A 80 3.33 28.05 -4.13
N GLY A 81 3.35 28.29 -2.81
CA GLY A 81 4.13 29.34 -2.18
C GLY A 81 5.56 28.91 -1.90
N LYS A 82 6.03 29.11 -0.67
CA LYS A 82 7.42 28.84 -0.27
C LYS A 82 7.66 27.43 0.29
N TYR A 83 6.60 26.67 0.58
CA TYR A 83 6.65 25.47 1.41
C TYR A 83 6.36 24.18 0.63
N HIS A 84 7.02 23.98 -0.51
CA HIS A 84 6.86 22.77 -1.33
C HIS A 84 7.25 21.47 -0.61
N TYR A 85 8.16 21.56 0.37
CA TYR A 85 8.68 20.40 1.08
C TYR A 85 7.68 19.73 2.03
N VAL A 86 6.57 20.41 2.34
CA VAL A 86 5.52 19.87 3.22
C VAL A 86 4.88 18.60 2.62
N LEU A 87 4.90 18.46 1.29
CA LEU A 87 4.48 17.23 0.61
C LEU A 87 5.37 16.02 0.93
N TYR A 88 6.63 16.22 1.33
CA TYR A 88 7.51 15.11 1.74
C TYR A 88 7.11 14.49 3.08
N LEU A 89 6.26 15.15 3.87
CA LEU A 89 5.67 14.53 5.07
C LEU A 89 4.84 13.28 4.73
N LEU A 90 4.39 13.15 3.47
CA LEU A 90 3.71 11.96 2.98
C LEU A 90 4.59 10.70 3.02
N VAL A 91 5.91 10.86 2.90
CA VAL A 91 6.88 9.74 2.91
C VAL A 91 6.82 8.96 4.23
N LEU A 92 6.43 9.61 5.33
CA LEU A 92 6.29 8.97 6.64
C LEU A 92 5.23 7.86 6.66
N ALA A 93 4.28 7.88 5.73
CA ALA A 93 3.22 6.89 5.60
C ALA A 93 3.42 5.92 4.42
N MET A 94 4.51 6.06 3.66
CA MET A 94 4.81 5.20 2.53
C MET A 94 5.39 3.86 3.00
N GLN A 95 4.75 2.75 2.62
CA GLN A 95 5.21 1.40 2.93
C GLN A 95 5.27 0.52 1.66
N PRO A 96 6.30 -0.31 1.47
CA PRO A 96 6.38 -1.25 0.35
C PRO A 96 5.47 -2.47 0.58
N ARG A 97 4.74 -2.89 -0.45
CA ARG A 97 3.85 -4.07 -0.44
C ARG A 97 4.45 -5.32 -1.11
N MET A 98 5.77 -5.36 -1.28
CA MET A 98 6.45 -6.51 -1.87
C MET A 98 6.90 -7.47 -0.77
N LEU A 99 6.67 -8.76 -0.95
CA LEU A 99 7.25 -9.82 -0.13
C LEU A 99 8.50 -10.37 -0.83
N LEU A 100 9.66 -10.19 -0.20
CA LEU A 100 10.94 -10.80 -0.57
C LEU A 100 11.42 -11.67 0.58
N THR A 101 11.80 -12.90 0.26
CA THR A 101 12.40 -13.84 1.20
C THR A 101 13.91 -13.86 1.00
N VAL A 102 14.64 -13.75 2.11
CA VAL A 102 16.10 -13.82 2.15
C VAL A 102 16.56 -14.92 3.09
N ASP A 103 17.68 -15.53 2.78
CA ASP A 103 18.34 -16.53 3.63
C ASP A 103 19.14 -15.87 4.79
N GLU A 104 19.66 -16.66 5.73
CA GLU A 104 20.55 -16.21 6.81
C GLU A 104 21.79 -15.47 6.28
N ASN A 105 22.25 -15.83 5.08
CA ASN A 105 23.36 -15.18 4.38
C ASN A 105 22.95 -13.92 3.58
N LEU A 106 21.73 -13.40 3.80
CA LEU A 106 21.15 -12.24 3.09
C LEU A 106 21.06 -12.41 1.56
N LYS A 107 21.07 -13.66 1.08
CA LYS A 107 20.86 -13.97 -0.34
C LYS A 107 19.37 -14.10 -0.63
N PRO A 108 18.88 -13.57 -1.77
CA PRO A 108 17.48 -13.74 -2.14
C PRO A 108 17.19 -15.23 -2.38
N LEU A 109 16.17 -15.74 -1.71
CA LEU A 109 15.79 -17.15 -1.76
C LEU A 109 14.36 -17.25 -2.30
N PRO A 110 14.15 -17.81 -3.51
CA PRO A 110 12.81 -18.00 -4.04
C PRO A 110 12.11 -19.15 -3.29
N VAL A 111 11.03 -18.83 -2.59
CA VAL A 111 10.24 -19.80 -1.80
C VAL A 111 8.79 -19.72 -2.24
N PRO A 112 8.09 -20.87 -2.35
CA PRO A 112 6.67 -20.89 -2.66
C PRO A 112 5.85 -20.34 -1.48
N VAL A 113 5.05 -19.33 -1.76
CA VAL A 113 4.14 -18.63 -0.84
C VAL A 113 2.72 -18.67 -1.37
N ARG A 114 1.74 -18.81 -0.48
CA ARG A 114 0.32 -18.66 -0.78
C ARG A 114 -0.13 -17.28 -0.35
N VAL A 115 -0.91 -16.62 -1.19
CA VAL A 115 -1.41 -15.26 -0.94
C VAL A 115 -2.93 -15.27 -1.05
N GLY A 116 -3.59 -14.59 -0.11
CA GLY A 116 -5.00 -14.27 -0.24
C GLY A 116 -5.51 -13.46 0.94
N GLN A 117 -6.83 -13.30 1.02
CA GLN A 117 -7.44 -12.42 2.00
C GLN A 117 -7.20 -12.93 3.41
N ALA A 118 -6.78 -12.03 4.31
CA ALA A 118 -6.61 -12.34 5.72
C ALA A 118 -7.95 -12.72 6.38
N VAL A 119 -7.98 -13.87 7.04
CA VAL A 119 -9.11 -14.42 7.79
C VAL A 119 -8.59 -15.03 9.09
N ASP A 120 -9.33 -14.92 10.20
CA ASP A 120 -8.83 -15.38 11.51
C ASP A 120 -8.57 -16.89 11.55
N VAL A 121 -9.52 -17.69 11.06
CA VAL A 121 -9.36 -19.14 10.85
C VAL A 121 -10.25 -19.56 9.69
N VAL A 122 -9.67 -20.17 8.65
CA VAL A 122 -10.44 -20.91 7.65
C VAL A 122 -10.74 -22.31 8.18
N GLY A 123 -11.97 -22.78 7.99
CA GLY A 123 -12.56 -23.97 8.63
C GLY A 123 -11.98 -25.34 8.22
N GLN A 124 -10.66 -25.47 8.06
CA GLN A 124 -10.01 -26.77 7.94
C GLN A 124 -9.81 -27.40 9.32
N ALA A 125 -10.37 -28.58 9.53
CA ALA A 125 -10.17 -29.35 10.74
C ALA A 125 -8.68 -29.80 10.84
N GLY A 126 -8.02 -29.47 11.95
CA GLY A 126 -6.68 -29.96 12.29
C GLY A 126 -5.51 -29.02 12.03
N ARG A 127 -5.60 -28.07 11.09
CA ARG A 127 -4.59 -27.01 10.89
C ARG A 127 -5.27 -25.68 10.54
N PRO A 128 -5.42 -24.75 11.50
CA PRO A 128 -6.02 -23.45 11.23
C PRO A 128 -5.16 -22.69 10.23
N LYS A 129 -5.78 -22.21 9.14
CA LYS A 129 -5.16 -21.37 8.13
C LYS A 129 -5.67 -19.94 8.27
N THR A 130 -4.80 -18.95 8.11
CA THR A 130 -5.16 -17.52 8.26
C THR A 130 -5.36 -16.80 6.93
N ILE A 131 -5.24 -17.51 5.81
CA ILE A 131 -5.42 -16.98 4.46
C ILE A 131 -6.51 -17.72 3.71
N THR A 132 -7.26 -16.98 2.89
CA THR A 132 -8.08 -17.59 1.84
C THR A 132 -7.24 -17.93 0.61
N GLY A 133 -7.63 -18.95 -0.15
CA GLY A 133 -6.97 -19.30 -1.41
C GLY A 133 -5.88 -20.38 -1.30
N PHE A 134 -5.69 -21.10 -2.41
CA PHE A 134 -4.75 -22.22 -2.54
C PHE A 134 -3.70 -22.00 -3.63
N GLN A 135 -3.74 -20.85 -4.32
CA GLN A 135 -2.76 -20.53 -5.35
C GLN A 135 -1.41 -20.26 -4.72
N THR A 136 -0.39 -20.90 -5.28
CA THR A 136 0.99 -20.79 -4.82
C THR A 136 1.77 -19.95 -5.82
N HIS A 137 2.44 -18.92 -5.33
CA HIS A 137 3.32 -18.04 -6.08
C HIS A 137 4.75 -18.19 -5.56
N THR A 138 5.74 -17.86 -6.38
CA THR A 138 7.15 -17.86 -5.98
C THR A 138 7.58 -16.44 -5.64
N THR A 139 8.27 -16.23 -4.53
CA THR A 139 8.81 -14.92 -4.15
C THR A 139 9.87 -14.41 -5.14
N PRO A 140 9.91 -13.10 -5.46
CA PRO A 140 9.14 -12.00 -4.87
C PRO A 140 7.69 -11.89 -5.40
N VAL A 141 6.76 -11.56 -4.50
CA VAL A 141 5.34 -11.37 -4.83
C VAL A 141 4.86 -10.00 -4.36
N LEU A 142 3.98 -9.37 -5.13
CA LEU A 142 3.29 -8.15 -4.72
C LEU A 142 1.99 -8.52 -3.99
N LEU A 143 1.87 -8.09 -2.73
CA LEU A 143 0.66 -8.29 -1.93
C LEU A 143 -0.35 -7.18 -2.27
N ALA A 144 -1.63 -7.53 -2.43
CA ALA A 144 -2.69 -6.53 -2.55
C ALA A 144 -3.08 -5.97 -1.18
N ALA A 145 -3.92 -4.94 -1.18
CA ALA A 145 -4.37 -4.32 0.06
C ALA A 145 -5.28 -5.27 0.85
N GLY A 146 -4.79 -5.73 2.00
CA GLY A 146 -5.52 -6.65 2.88
C GLY A 146 -5.30 -8.14 2.59
N ASP A 147 -4.43 -8.46 1.64
CA ASP A 147 -3.91 -9.80 1.46
C ASP A 147 -2.86 -10.10 2.51
N ARG A 148 -2.75 -11.38 2.88
CA ARG A 148 -1.73 -11.93 3.74
C ARG A 148 -1.06 -13.10 3.02
N ALA A 149 0.23 -13.28 3.29
CA ALA A 149 1.01 -14.39 2.76
C ALA A 149 1.26 -15.45 3.83
N GLU A 150 1.27 -16.71 3.43
CA GLU A 150 1.77 -17.85 4.21
C GLU A 150 2.76 -18.67 3.38
N LEU A 151 3.75 -19.30 4.04
CA LEU A 151 4.65 -20.24 3.37
C LEU A 151 3.86 -21.49 2.92
N ALA A 152 4.13 -21.95 1.70
CA ALA A 152 3.53 -23.18 1.17
C ALA A 152 4.30 -24.45 1.59
N THR A 153 5.53 -24.29 2.07
CA THR A 153 6.44 -25.40 2.42
C THR A 153 6.93 -25.25 3.86
N GLU A 154 7.17 -26.38 4.53
CA GLU A 154 7.69 -26.45 5.91
C GLU A 154 9.23 -26.53 5.97
N LYS A 155 9.91 -26.45 4.81
CA LYS A 155 11.37 -26.46 4.68
C LYS A 155 12.04 -25.26 5.34
N TYR A 156 11.35 -24.12 5.38
CA TYR A 156 11.86 -22.89 5.95
C TYR A 156 10.93 -22.37 7.04
N ILE A 157 11.54 -21.84 8.10
CA ILE A 157 10.84 -21.18 9.20
C ILE A 157 11.11 -19.67 9.09
N PRO A 158 10.09 -18.82 9.02
CA PRO A 158 10.29 -17.39 9.00
C PRO A 158 10.63 -16.88 10.41
N LEU A 159 11.58 -15.94 10.52
CA LEU A 159 11.89 -15.32 11.81
C LEU A 159 10.78 -14.39 12.31
N SER A 160 9.99 -13.82 11.40
CA SER A 160 8.82 -13.01 11.71
C SER A 160 7.52 -13.80 11.46
N PRO A 161 6.51 -13.71 12.34
CA PRO A 161 5.22 -14.34 12.11
C PRO A 161 4.43 -13.69 10.96
N ILE A 162 4.81 -12.48 10.57
CA ILE A 162 4.16 -11.70 9.50
C ILE A 162 5.08 -11.71 8.28
N LEU A 163 4.52 -12.12 7.13
CA LEU A 163 5.23 -12.19 5.86
C LEU A 163 4.98 -10.95 5.00
N GLU A 164 5.54 -9.82 5.41
CA GLU A 164 5.47 -8.53 4.71
C GLU A 164 6.87 -7.94 4.49
N GLY A 165 7.10 -7.30 3.35
CA GLY A 165 8.39 -6.63 3.09
C GLY A 165 9.52 -7.63 2.89
N PHE A 166 10.55 -7.54 3.74
CA PHE A 166 11.71 -8.41 3.72
C PHE A 166 11.63 -9.39 4.89
N VAL A 167 11.61 -10.68 4.59
CA VAL A 167 11.53 -11.73 5.60
C VAL A 167 12.76 -12.61 5.51
N ILE A 168 13.44 -12.77 6.65
CA ILE A 168 14.54 -13.73 6.78
C ILE A 168 13.95 -15.10 7.08
N LEU A 169 14.30 -16.06 6.25
CA LEU A 169 13.96 -17.46 6.37
C LEU A 169 15.16 -18.23 6.92
N LYS A 170 14.89 -19.11 7.86
CA LYS A 170 15.84 -20.08 8.40
C LYS A 170 15.49 -21.47 7.91
N GLU A 171 16.49 -22.26 7.55
CA GLU A 171 16.28 -23.68 7.24
C GLU A 171 15.78 -24.43 8.47
N ASN A 172 14.74 -25.24 8.28
CA ASN A 172 14.14 -26.03 9.34
C ASN A 172 15.03 -27.27 9.63
N PRO A 173 15.60 -27.42 10.85
CA PRO A 173 16.42 -28.57 11.20
C PRO A 173 15.63 -29.88 11.32
N ASP A 174 14.32 -29.80 11.55
CA ASP A 174 13.43 -30.95 11.72
C ASP A 174 12.80 -31.40 10.38
N TYR A 175 13.19 -30.79 9.26
CA TYR A 175 12.67 -31.13 7.94
C TYR A 175 13.28 -32.45 7.44
N GLY A 176 12.56 -33.55 7.60
CA GLY A 176 12.79 -34.76 6.82
C GLY A 176 12.23 -34.56 5.41
N GLU A 177 13.03 -34.82 4.37
CA GLU A 177 12.48 -35.05 3.03
C GLU A 177 11.65 -36.33 3.09
N ASP A 178 10.34 -36.20 3.28
CA ASP A 178 9.38 -37.28 3.07
C ASP A 178 9.45 -37.68 1.59
N ASN A 179 10.17 -38.76 1.31
CA ASN A 179 10.35 -39.37 -0.02
C ASN A 179 9.14 -40.22 -0.41
#